data_AF-A0A4U2YQE1-F1
#
_entry.id   AF-A0A4U2YQE1-F1
#
_cell.length_a   1.000
_cell.length_b   1.000
_cell.length_c   1.000
_cell.angle_alpha   90.00
_cell.angle_beta   90.00
_cell.angle_gamma   90.00
#
_symmetry.space_group_name_H-M   'P 1'
#
loop_
_entity.id
_entity.type
_entity.pdbx_description
1 polymer ?
#
loop_
_entity_poly.entity_id
_entity_poly.type
_entity_poly.pdbx_seq_one_letter_code
_entity_poly.pdbx_strand_id
1 'polypeptide(L)'
;MNLLDRMRDQFHSFTEKEQVIASYIIQRTSIQNENITVLAKELNTSPATITRFCKKVGCKSFIEMKMELERGAAIHKSLNNQRT
;
A
#
# COMPACT_ATOMS: atom_id res chain seq x y z
N MET A 1 1.81 -14.54 1.26
CA MET A 1 1.68 -13.34 2.11
C MET A 1 1.33 -12.17 1.21
N ASN A 2 0.25 -11.45 1.48
CA ASN A 2 -0.15 -10.31 0.64
C ASN A 2 0.63 -9.04 1.04
N LEU A 3 0.52 -7.98 0.25
CA LEU A 3 1.25 -6.73 0.48
C LEU A 3 0.92 -6.07 1.84
N LEU A 4 -0.33 -6.10 2.28
CA LEU A 4 -0.74 -5.51 3.56
C LEU A 4 -0.12 -6.26 4.74
N ASP A 5 -0.05 -7.59 4.68
CA ASP A 5 0.61 -8.39 5.72
C ASP A 5 2.10 -8.04 5.81
N ARG A 6 2.78 -7.90 4.66
CA ARG A 6 4.19 -7.50 4.61
C ARG A 6 4.43 -6.12 5.22
N MET A 7 3.52 -5.17 4.98
CA MET A 7 3.60 -3.85 5.60
C MET A 7 3.41 -3.91 7.12
N ARG A 8 2.51 -4.76 7.62
CA ARG A 8 2.27 -4.94 9.06
C ARG A 8 3.46 -5.58 9.76
N ASP A 9 4.03 -6.63 9.17
CA ASP A 9 5.18 -7.33 9.72
C ASP A 9 6.42 -6.43 9.82
N GLN A 10 6.64 -5.60 8.80
CA GLN A 10 7.80 -4.70 8.74
C GLN A 10 7.55 -3.35 9.43
N PHE A 11 6.34 -3.10 9.96
CA PHE A 11 5.91 -1.77 10.39
C PHE A 11 6.88 -1.12 11.40
N HIS A 12 7.36 -1.89 12.38
CA HIS A 12 8.28 -1.40 13.41
C HIS A 12 9.70 -1.10 12.88
N SER A 13 10.04 -1.57 11.68
CA SER A 13 11.33 -1.30 11.00
C SER A 13 11.28 -0.08 10.09
N PHE A 14 10.10 0.52 9.92
CA PHE A 14 9.90 1.71 9.11
C PHE A 14 10.29 2.97 9.88
N THR A 15 10.85 3.94 9.16
CA THR A 15 11.01 5.31 9.67
C THR A 15 9.64 5.94 9.92
N GLU A 16 9.56 7.02 10.71
CA GLU A 16 8.29 7.73 10.97
C GLU A 16 7.52 8.08 9.68
N LYS A 17 8.21 8.60 8.66
CA LYS A 17 7.57 8.91 7.36
C LYS A 17 7.06 7.67 6.64
N GLU A 18 7.78 6.56 6.72
CA GLU A 18 7.35 5.30 6.12
C GLU A 18 6.20 4.67 6.90
N GLN A 19 6.17 4.79 8.23
CA GLN A 19 5.04 4.37 9.07
C GLN A 19 3.78 5.15 8.73
N VAL A 20 3.88 6.46 8.49
CA VAL A 20 2.75 7.28 8.01
C VAL A 20 2.22 6.77 6.67
N ILE A 21 3.10 6.50 5.71
CA ILE A 21 2.72 5.94 4.40
C ILE A 21 2.07 4.55 4.56
N ALA A 22 2.70 3.66 5.33
CA ALA A 22 2.18 2.32 5.58
C ALA A 22 0.80 2.37 6.27
N SER A 23 0.64 3.21 7.30
CA SER A 23 -0.62 3.36 8.03
C SER A 23 -1.74 3.84 7.13
N TYR A 24 -1.47 4.85 6.29
CA TYR A 24 -2.44 5.35 5.32
C TYR A 24 -2.92 4.25 4.38
N ILE A 25 -1.99 3.46 3.83
CA ILE A 25 -2.30 2.37 2.89
C ILE A 25 -3.03 1.22 3.59
N ILE A 26 -2.64 0.86 4.81
CA ILE A 26 -3.28 -0.21 5.59
C ILE A 26 -4.72 0.16 5.96
N GLN A 27 -4.99 1.43 6.24
CA GLN A 27 -6.31 1.92 6.64
C GLN A 27 -7.25 2.16 5.45
N ARG A 28 -6.72 2.53 4.28
CA ARG A 28 -7.53 2.74 3.07
C ARG A 28 -7.69 1.46 2.26
N THR A 29 -8.92 0.99 2.16
CA THR A 29 -9.31 -0.18 1.36
C THR A 29 -9.13 0.01 -0.15
N SER A 30 -8.94 1.24 -0.65
CA SER A 30 -8.71 1.50 -2.07
C SER A 30 -7.97 2.81 -2.31
N ILE A 31 -6.71 2.72 -2.74
CA ILE A 31 -5.94 3.83 -3.32
C ILE A 31 -5.90 3.76 -4.86
N GLN A 32 -6.79 2.98 -5.47
CA GLN A 32 -6.74 2.62 -6.90
C GLN A 32 -6.69 3.84 -7.82
N ASN A 33 -7.53 4.83 -7.52
CA ASN A 33 -7.67 6.05 -8.32
C ASN A 33 -6.73 7.18 -7.86
N GLU A 34 -5.88 6.94 -6.85
CA GLU A 34 -4.96 7.97 -6.40
C GLU A 34 -3.75 8.10 -7.31
N ASN A 35 -3.31 9.35 -7.44
CA ASN A 35 -2.05 9.72 -8.06
C ASN A 35 -0.99 9.84 -6.96
N ILE A 36 0.23 9.35 -7.24
CA ILE A 36 1.37 9.46 -6.33
C ILE A 36 1.66 10.91 -5.90
N THR A 37 1.39 11.90 -6.74
CA THR A 37 1.59 13.32 -6.40
C THR A 37 0.56 13.83 -5.39
N VAL A 38 -0.70 13.38 -5.51
CA VAL A 38 -1.77 13.69 -4.56
C VAL A 38 -1.47 13.04 -3.22
N LEU A 39 -1.14 11.75 -3.24
CA LEU A 39 -0.76 11.02 -2.02
C LEU A 39 0.47 11.64 -1.35
N ALA A 40 1.47 12.05 -2.13
CA ALA A 40 2.65 12.74 -1.61
C ALA A 40 2.28 14.04 -0.88
N LYS A 41 1.35 14.82 -1.47
CA LYS A 41 0.87 16.06 -0.88
C LYS A 41 0.09 15.80 0.42
N GLU A 42 -0.82 14.84 0.42
CA GLU A 42 -1.62 14.48 1.60
C GLU A 42 -0.73 14.01 2.77
N LEU A 43 0.32 13.24 2.48
CA LEU A 43 1.23 12.70 3.48
C LEU A 43 2.42 13.62 3.79
N ASN A 44 2.41 14.86 3.31
CA ASN A 44 3.50 15.82 3.47
C ASN A 44 4.89 15.22 3.15
N THR A 45 4.97 14.56 2.00
CA THR A 45 6.15 13.86 1.51
C THR A 45 6.35 14.12 0.01
N SER A 46 7.35 13.47 -0.59
CA SER A 46 7.59 13.58 -2.03
C SER A 46 7.22 12.29 -2.77
N PRO A 47 6.87 12.37 -4.07
CA PRO A 47 6.66 11.18 -4.90
C PRO A 47 7.87 10.23 -4.90
N ALA A 48 9.08 10.78 -4.78
CA ALA A 48 10.31 9.99 -4.66
C ALA A 48 10.37 9.18 -3.35
N THR A 49 9.91 9.75 -2.23
CA THR A 49 9.80 9.02 -0.96
C THR A 49 8.79 7.88 -1.06
N ILE A 50 7.62 8.12 -1.67
CA ILE A 50 6.63 7.07 -1.88
C ILE A 50 7.19 5.96 -2.79
N THR A 51 7.92 6.34 -3.85
CA THR A 51 8.55 5.37 -4.75
C THR A 51 9.61 4.52 -4.03
N ARG A 52 10.42 5.12 -3.15
CA ARG A 52 11.37 4.38 -2.30
C ARG A 52 10.64 3.44 -1.35
N PHE A 53 9.55 3.90 -0.73
CA PHE A 53 8.73 3.06 0.12
C PHE A 53 8.15 1.85 -0.64
N CYS A 54 7.62 2.06 -1.85
CA CYS A 54 7.15 0.97 -2.72
C CYS A 54 8.23 -0.11 -2.88
N LYS A 55 9.47 0.30 -3.20
CA LYS A 55 10.60 -0.62 -3.38
C LYS A 55 10.96 -1.35 -2.09
N LYS A 56 10.91 -0.66 -0.94
CA LYS A 56 11.15 -1.25 0.38
C LYS A 56 10.14 -2.36 0.69
N VAL A 57 8.87 -2.16 0.34
CA VAL A 57 7.82 -3.17 0.42
C VAL A 57 7.76 -4.06 -0.84
N GLY A 58 8.85 -4.15 -1.61
CA GLY A 58 9.03 -5.08 -2.74
C GLY A 58 8.17 -4.82 -3.99
N CYS A 59 7.64 -3.61 -4.16
CA CYS A 59 6.99 -3.16 -5.39
C CYS A 59 7.95 -2.23 -6.16
N LYS A 60 8.15 -2.45 -7.45
CA LYS A 60 9.08 -1.64 -8.28
C LYS A 60 8.58 -0.22 -8.49
N SER A 61 7.26 0.00 -8.39
CA SER A 61 6.61 1.28 -8.60
C SER A 61 5.34 1.45 -7.76
N PHE A 62 4.82 2.68 -7.71
CA PHE A 62 3.51 2.97 -7.12
C PHE A 62 2.37 2.28 -7.87
N ILE A 63 2.45 2.18 -9.20
CA ILE A 63 1.45 1.48 -10.02
C ILE A 63 1.39 -0.01 -9.64
N GLU A 64 2.55 -0.66 -9.50
CA GLU A 64 2.62 -2.06 -9.09
C GLU A 64 2.09 -2.26 -7.67
N MET A 65 2.39 -1.33 -6.76
CA MET A 65 1.83 -1.35 -5.41
C MET A 65 0.29 -1.32 -5.44
N LYS A 66 -0.32 -0.46 -6.28
CA LYS A 66 -1.78 -0.43 -6.44
C LYS A 66 -2.33 -1.76 -6.96
N MET A 67 -1.71 -2.34 -7.99
CA MET A 67 -2.11 -3.65 -8.53
C MET A 67 -2.04 -4.77 -7.49
N GLU A 68 -1.00 -4.78 -6.64
CA GLU A 68 -0.87 -5.76 -5.56
C GLU A 68 -1.96 -5.62 -4.49
N LEU A 69 -2.32 -4.39 -4.12
CA LEU A 69 -3.43 -4.12 -3.19
C LEU A 69 -4.77 -4.57 -3.80
N GLU A 70 -4.98 -4.31 -5.09
CA GLU A 70 -6.16 -4.75 -5.84
C GLU A 70 -6.30 -6.27 -5.86
N ARG A 71 -5.21 -6.98 -6.20
CA ARG A 71 -5.17 -8.44 -6.18
C ARG A 71 -5.51 -8.99 -4.79
N GLY A 72 -4.95 -8.41 -3.73
CA GLY A 72 -5.24 -8.80 -2.36
C GLY A 72 -6.72 -8.61 -1.99
N ALA A 73 -7.32 -7.48 -2.36
CA ALA A 73 -8.73 -7.19 -2.12
C ALA A 73 -9.67 -8.11 -2.93
N ALA A 74 -9.34 -8.41 -4.19
CA ALA A 74 -10.12 -9.28 -5.06
C ALA A 74 -10.16 -10.73 -4.55
N ILE A 75 -9.04 -11.26 -4.06
CA ILE A 75 -8.96 -12.60 -3.45
C ILE A 75 -9.88 -12.70 -2.24
N HIS A 76 -9.92 -11.67 -1.39
CA HIS A 76 -10.81 -11.68 -0.22
C HIS A 76 -12.30 -11.63 -0.63
N LYS A 77 -12.63 -10.92 -1.72
CA LYS A 77 -14.00 -10.87 -2.25
C LYS A 77 -14.44 -12.21 -2.83
N SER A 78 -13.58 -12.92 -3.57
CA SER A 78 -13.93 -14.22 -4.15
C SER A 78 -14.10 -15.32 -3.10
N LEU A 79 -13.28 -15.32 -2.03
CA LEU A 79 -13.40 -16.27 -0.91
C LEU A 79 -14.70 -16.08 -0.12
N ASN A 80 -15.17 -14.84 0.04
CA ASN A 80 -16.43 -14.55 0.72
C ASN A 80 -17.66 -14.90 -0.14
N ASN A 81 -17.54 -14.83 -1.47
CA ASN A 81 -18.61 -15.16 -2.40
C ASN A 81 -18.83 -16.67 -2.63
N GLN A 82 -18.00 -17.54 -2.05
CA GLN A 82 -18.16 -19.00 -2.09
C GLN A 82 -18.75 -19.59 -0.80
N ARG A 83 -19.10 -18.74 0.18
CA ARG A 83 -19.71 -19.15 1.47
C ARG A 83 -21.19 -18.77 1.61
N THR A 84 -21.82 -18.35 0.53
CA THR A 84 -23.27 -18.07 0.41
C THR A 84 -23.84 -18.96 -0.67
#